data_AF-A0A2M7RUX1-F1
#
_entry.id   AF-A0A2M7RUX1-F1
#
_cell.length_a   1.000
_cell.length_b   1.000
_cell.length_c   1.000
_cell.angle_alpha   90.00
_cell.angle_beta   90.00
_cell.angle_gamma   90.00
#
_symmetry.space_group_name_H-M   'P 1'
#
loop_
_entity.id
_entity.type
_entity.pdbx_description
1 polymer ?
#
loop_
_entity_poly.entity_id
_entity_poly.type
_entity_poly.pdbx_seq_one_letter_code
_entity_poly.pdbx_strand_id
1 'polypeptide(L)' 'MEGVIFTSESKSTIEILVALAKKLGIGIRKISLEELEDIGLAEAMKEGRTNRFVETEKYLSKLKNK' A
#
# COMPACT_ATOMS: atom_id res chain seq x y z
N MET A 1 9.23 0.87 -18.66
CA MET A 1 7.86 0.46 -18.34
C MET A 1 7.45 1.23 -17.11
N GLU A 2 6.38 2.00 -17.19
CA GLU A 2 5.84 2.75 -16.05
C GLU A 2 4.48 2.15 -15.71
N GLY A 3 4.23 1.92 -14.43
CA GLY A 3 3.00 1.31 -13.93
C GLY A 3 2.44 2.15 -12.79
N VAL A 4 1.11 2.21 -12.70
CA VAL A 4 0.39 2.95 -11.67
C VAL A 4 -0.60 2.00 -11.00
N ILE A 5 -0.72 2.11 -9.67
CA ILE A 5 -1.70 1.36 -8.88
C ILE A 5 -2.89 2.27 -8.60
N PHE A 6 -4.10 1.81 -8.93
CA PHE A 6 -5.34 2.52 -8.61
C PHE A 6 -5.99 1.89 -7.38
N THR A 7 -6.28 2.71 -6.38
CA THR A 7 -7.04 2.35 -5.18
C THR A 7 -8.32 3.19 -5.09
N SER A 8 -9.40 2.61 -4.58
CA SER A 8 -10.70 3.27 -4.43
C SER A 8 -11.53 2.51 -3.41
N GLU A 9 -12.30 3.23 -2.59
CA GLU A 9 -13.29 2.64 -1.69
C GLU A 9 -14.54 2.15 -2.44
N SER A 10 -14.77 2.68 -3.66
CA SER A 10 -15.87 2.29 -4.54
C SER A 10 -15.42 1.27 -5.58
N LYS A 11 -16.01 0.06 -5.51
CA LYS A 11 -15.79 -1.00 -6.49
C LYS A 11 -16.24 -0.61 -7.90
N SER A 12 -17.35 0.11 -8.03
CA SER A 12 -17.89 0.52 -9.33
C SER A 12 -16.95 1.48 -10.07
N THR A 13 -16.26 2.37 -9.33
CA THR A 13 -15.26 3.27 -9.90
C THR A 13 -14.07 2.50 -10.50
N ILE A 14 -13.58 1.46 -9.80
CA ILE A 14 -12.50 0.60 -10.32
C ILE A 14 -12.94 -0.13 -11.58
N GLU A 15 -14.18 -0.63 -11.63
CA GLU A 15 -14.70 -1.34 -12.80
C GLU A 15 -14.76 -0.44 -14.04
N ILE A 16 -15.13 0.84 -13.88
CA ILE A 16 -15.12 1.84 -14.97
C ILE A 16 -13.69 2.06 -15.47
N LEU A 17 -12.72 2.25 -14.57
CA LEU A 17 -11.32 2.45 -14.94
C LEU A 17 -10.75 1.23 -15.67
N VAL A 18 -11.08 0.02 -15.20
CA VAL A 18 -10.68 -1.23 -15.86
C VAL A 18 -11.29 -1.34 -17.25
N ALA A 19 -12.57 -1.01 -17.41
CA ALA A 19 -13.22 -1.03 -18.72
C ALA A 19 -12.59 -0.03 -19.69
N LEU A 20 -12.26 1.17 -19.22
CA LEU A 20 -11.57 2.19 -20.02
C LEU A 20 -10.18 1.73 -20.43
N ALA A 21 -9.37 1.22 -19.50
CA ALA A 21 -8.02 0.73 -19.78
C ALA A 21 -8.03 -0.41 -20.82
N LYS A 22 -9.01 -1.34 -20.73
CA LYS A 22 -9.20 -2.38 -21.76
C LYS A 22 -9.50 -1.78 -23.14
N LYS A 23 -10.36 -0.75 -23.19
CA LYS A 23 -10.72 -0.07 -24.44
C LYS A 23 -9.54 0.66 -25.08
N LEU A 24 -8.62 1.16 -24.25
CA LEU A 24 -7.39 1.84 -24.68
C LEU A 24 -6.22 0.88 -25.00
N GLY A 25 -6.42 -0.43 -24.84
CA GLY A 25 -5.35 -1.42 -25.06
C GLY A 25 -4.26 -1.41 -23.99
N ILE A 26 -4.54 -0.84 -22.81
CA ILE A 26 -3.59 -0.79 -21.70
C ILE A 26 -3.64 -2.11 -20.93
N GLY A 27 -2.48 -2.67 -20.61
CA GLY A 27 -2.36 -3.88 -19.79
C GLY A 27 -2.86 -3.64 -18.36
N ILE A 28 -3.68 -4.56 -17.84
CA ILE A 28 -4.25 -4.46 -16.50
C ILE A 28 -3.88 -5.71 -15.71
N ARG A 29 -3.40 -5.51 -14.48
CA ARG A 29 -3.16 -6.58 -13.52
C ARG A 29 -3.86 -6.23 -12.21
N LYS A 30 -4.62 -7.17 -11.66
CA LYS A 30 -5.13 -7.06 -10.30
C LYS A 30 -4.06 -7.55 -9.35
N ILE A 31 -3.84 -6.78 -8.28
CA ILE A 31 -2.88 -7.09 -7.22
C ILE A 31 -3.57 -8.05 -6.24
N SER A 32 -2.87 -9.11 -5.83
CA SER A 32 -3.39 -10.00 -4.78
C SER A 32 -3.27 -9.36 -3.39
N LEU A 33 -3.88 -9.97 -2.39
CA LEU A 33 -3.73 -9.49 -1.01
C LEU A 33 -2.27 -9.61 -0.56
N GLU A 34 -1.62 -10.73 -0.85
CA GLU A 34 -0.22 -10.97 -0.47
C GLU A 34 0.71 -9.92 -1.07
N GLU A 35 0.52 -9.56 -2.35
CA GLU A 35 1.31 -8.51 -2.98
C GLU A 35 1.08 -7.13 -2.35
N LEU A 36 -0.13 -6.85 -1.86
CA LEU A 36 -0.45 -5.61 -1.18
C LEU A 36 0.22 -5.55 0.21
N GLU A 37 0.27 -6.68 0.92
CA GLU A 37 1.00 -6.84 2.18
C GLU A 37 2.51 -6.63 1.97
N ASP A 38 3.08 -7.21 0.92
CA ASP A 38 4.50 -7.03 0.56
C ASP A 38 4.84 -5.57 0.28
N ILE A 39 3.97 -4.83 -0.42
CA ILE A 39 4.13 -3.38 -0.64
C ILE A 39 4.10 -2.64 0.69
N GLY A 40 3.12 -2.92 1.56
CA GLY A 40 3.04 -2.30 2.88
C GLY A 40 4.26 -2.59 3.76
N LEU A 41 4.77 -3.82 3.70
CA LEU A 41 5.99 -4.21 4.41
C LEU A 41 7.21 -3.46 3.87
N ALA A 42 7.35 -3.33 2.55
CA ALA A 42 8.45 -2.58 1.95
C ALA A 42 8.43 -1.10 2.37
N GLU A 43 7.25 -0.48 2.46
CA GLU A 43 7.08 0.87 2.97
C GLU A 43 7.47 0.99 4.45
N ALA A 44 6.99 0.07 5.30
CA ALA A 44 7.35 0.02 6.72
C ALA A 44 8.86 -0.15 6.94
N MET A 45 9.50 -1.02 6.14
CA MET A 45 10.96 -1.18 6.17
C MET A 45 11.68 0.10 5.75
N LYS A 46 11.18 0.80 4.74
CA LYS A 46 11.75 2.08 4.29
C LYS A 46 11.64 3.15 5.38
N GLU A 47 10.50 3.23 6.08
CA GLU A 47 10.31 4.12 7.23
C GLU A 47 11.24 3.75 8.40
N GLY A 48 11.35 2.46 8.71
CA GLY A 48 12.23 1.94 9.76
C GLY A 48 13.72 2.15 9.49
N ARG A 49 14.13 2.26 8.22
CA ARG A 49 15.54 2.47 7.82
C ARG A 49 16.07 3.87 8.16
N THR A 50 15.26 4.75 8.75
CA THR A 50 15.62 6.15 9.01
C THR A 50 16.70 6.38 10.08
N ASN A 51 17.37 5.34 10.61
CA ASN A 51 18.36 5.42 11.71
C ASN A 51 17.85 6.16 12.96
N ARG A 52 16.52 6.36 13.07
CA ARG A 52 15.86 6.96 14.22
C ARG A 52 15.43 5.84 15.14
N PHE A 53 16.22 5.60 16.18
CA PHE A 53 15.87 4.65 17.22
C PHE A 53 14.81 5.28 18.13
N VAL A 54 13.71 4.57 18.33
CA VAL A 54 12.74 4.93 19.37
C VAL A 54 13.27 4.46 20.73
N GLU A 55 13.22 5.33 21.73
CA GLU A 55 13.47 4.93 23.12
C GLU A 55 12.44 3.89 23.54
N THR A 56 12.90 2.66 23.77
CA THR A 56 12.05 1.50 24.06
C THR A 56 11.13 1.74 25.26
N GLU A 57 11.66 2.31 26.35
CA GLU A 57 10.87 2.63 27.56
C GLU A 57 9.76 3.65 27.30
N LYS A 58 10.05 4.69 26.50
CA LYS A 58 9.08 5.72 26.12
C LYS A 58 7.99 5.17 25.20
N TYR A 59 8.32 4.18 24.38
CA TYR A 59 7.35 3.51 23.52
C TYR A 59 6.45 2.55 24.32
N LEU A 60 7.05 1.71 25.18
CA LEU A 60 6.32 0.75 26.01
C LEU A 60 5.37 1.43 27.01
N SER A 61 5.76 2.57 27.58
CA SER A 61 4.89 3.35 28.47
C SER A 61 3.65 3.92 27.77
N LYS A 62 3.75 4.30 26.48
CA LYS A 62 2.59 4.73 25.68
C LYS A 62 1.60 3.60 25.43
N LEU A 63 2.08 2.36 25.27
CA LEU A 63 1.23 1.20 25.02
C LEU A 63 0.49 0.73 26.28
N LYS A 64 1.09 0.89 27.46
CA LYS A 64 0.48 0.51 28.74
C LYS A 64 -0.60 1.49 29.23
N ASN A 65 -0.56 2.74 28.77
CA ASN A 65 -1.51 3.79 29.17
C ASN A 65 -2.68 3.96 28.19
N LYS A 66 -3.01 2.92 27.41
CA LYS A 66 -4.14 2.86 26.48
C LYS A 66 -5.07 1.74 26.90
#